data_AF-B8R4Q9-F1
#
_entry.id   AF-B8R4Q9-F1
#
_cell.length_a   1.000
_cell.length_b   1.000
_cell.length_c   1.000
_cell.angle_alpha   90.00
_cell.angle_beta   90.00
_cell.angle_gamma   90.00
#
_symmetry.space_group_name_H-M   'P 1'
#
loop_
_entity.id
_entity.type
_entity.pdbx_description
1 polymer ?
#
loop_
_entity_poly.entity_id
_entity_poly.type
_entity_poly.pdbx_seq_one_letter_code
_entity_poly.pdbx_strand_id
1 'polypeptide(L)' 'AVCNFNPTPCKDPTDKLFTVHGLWPSNNVGGDPESCKIRNHRA' A
#
# COMPACT_ATOMS: atom_id res chain seq x y z
N ALA A 1 8.36 13.19 -0.55
CA ALA A 1 7.81 13.14 0.82
C ALA A 1 8.29 11.89 1.55
N VAL A 2 7.97 10.69 1.06
CA VAL A 2 8.36 9.41 1.70
C VAL A 2 9.86 9.29 1.97
N CYS A 3 10.72 9.64 0.99
CA CYS A 3 12.17 9.53 1.12
C CYS A 3 12.84 10.53 2.10
N ASN A 4 12.08 11.50 2.60
CA ASN A 4 12.56 12.47 3.60
C ASN A 4 11.94 12.21 5.00
N PHE A 5 11.10 11.18 5.15
CA PHE A 5 10.33 10.91 6.37
C PHE A 5 10.98 9.84 7.26
N ASN A 6 11.60 8.82 6.67
CA ASN A 6 12.10 7.65 7.41
C ASN A 6 13.60 7.73 7.74
N PRO A 7 14.05 7.06 8.82
CA PRO A 7 15.47 6.91 9.12
C PRO A 7 16.21 6.06 8.07
N THR A 8 15.48 5.24 7.31
CA THR A 8 16.04 4.49 6.18
C THR A 8 16.01 5.37 4.92
N PRO A 9 17.17 5.80 4.40
CA PRO A 9 17.22 6.62 3.20
C PRO A 9 16.83 5.81 1.97
N CYS A 10 16.13 6.46 1.04
CA CYS A 10 15.93 5.93 -0.31
C CYS A 10 17.27 5.87 -1.04
N LYS A 11 17.54 4.77 -1.74
CA LYS A 11 18.78 4.59 -2.51
C LYS A 11 18.75 5.34 -3.85
N ASP A 12 17.55 5.44 -4.44
CA ASP A 12 17.34 6.06 -5.73
C ASP A 12 16.85 7.51 -5.61
N PRO A 13 17.17 8.39 -6.58
CA PRO A 13 16.64 9.73 -6.62
C PRO A 13 15.11 9.68 -6.71
N THR A 14 14.43 10.48 -5.89
CA THR A 14 12.97 10.49 -5.86
C THR A 14 12.41 11.42 -6.92
N ASP A 15 11.57 10.90 -7.80
CA ASP A 15 10.75 11.73 -8.68
C ASP A 15 9.68 12.49 -7.91
N LYS A 16 9.33 13.69 -8.37
CA LYS A 16 8.25 14.52 -7.80
C LYS A 16 6.90 14.11 -8.36
N LEU A 17 6.54 12.83 -8.20
CA LEU A 17 5.31 12.25 -8.73
C LEU A 17 4.50 11.58 -7.62
N PHE A 18 3.18 11.52 -7.81
CA PHE A 18 2.34 10.63 -7.03
C PHE A 18 2.49 9.22 -7.57
N THR A 19 2.78 8.27 -6.68
CA THR A 19 2.94 6.86 -7.00
C THR A 19 2.05 6.02 -6.10
N VAL A 20 1.70 4.82 -6.56
CA VAL A 20 0.83 3.91 -5.81
C VAL A 20 1.56 3.40 -4.58
N HIS A 21 0.98 3.62 -3.39
CA HIS A 21 1.42 2.97 -2.15
C HIS A 21 0.76 1.59 -2.00
N GLY A 22 -0.53 1.51 -2.31
CA GLY A 22 -1.31 0.28 -2.34
C GLY A 22 -2.80 0.56 -2.48
N LEU A 23 -3.57 -0.52 -2.64
CA LEU A 23 -5.02 -0.50 -2.67
C LEU A 23 -5.49 -1.44 -1.56
N TRP A 24 -6.04 -0.88 -0.49
CA TRP A 24 -6.53 -1.63 0.65
C TRP A 24 -8.05 -1.67 0.64
N PRO A 25 -8.68 -2.86 0.70
CA PRO A 25 -10.09 -2.96 1.04
C PRO A 25 -10.29 -2.43 2.46
N SER A 26 -11.35 -1.63 2.66
CA SER A 26 -11.64 -1.02 3.97
C SER A 26 -13.10 -1.18 4.36
N ASN A 27 -13.35 -1.18 5.66
CA ASN A 27 -14.69 -1.20 6.23
C ASN A 27 -15.10 0.22 6.67
N ASN A 28 -16.39 0.55 6.60
CA ASN A 28 -16.89 1.84 7.10
C ASN A 28 -16.86 1.94 8.63
N VAL A 29 -16.94 0.80 9.33
CA VAL A 29 -16.90 0.70 10.79
C VAL A 29 -16.03 -0.50 11.16
N GLY A 30 -15.14 -0.30 12.13
CA GLY A 30 -14.18 -1.33 12.56
C GLY A 30 -12.87 -1.28 11.77
N GLY A 31 -12.06 -2.34 11.91
CA GLY A 31 -10.78 -2.45 11.23
C GLY A 31 -10.91 -2.90 9.78
N ASP A 32 -9.90 -2.57 8.97
CA ASP A 32 -9.81 -3.01 7.60
C ASP A 32 -9.51 -4.52 7.52
N PRO A 33 -10.15 -5.25 6.59
CA PRO A 33 -9.90 -6.66 6.45
C PRO A 33 -8.50 -6.91 5.86
N GLU A 34 -7.84 -7.94 6.37
CA GLU A 34 -6.54 -8.41 5.87
C GLU A 34 -6.55 -9.93 5.69
N SER A 35 -5.69 -10.44 4.81
CA SER A 35 -5.46 -11.88 4.61
C SER A 35 -6.74 -12.71 4.32
N CYS A 36 -7.64 -12.16 3.50
CA CYS A 36 -8.88 -12.84 3.10
C CYS A 36 -8.61 -14.19 2.40
N LYS A 37 -9.52 -15.16 2.58
CA LYS A 37 -9.46 -16.43 1.86
C LYS A 37 -9.56 -16.19 0.35
N ILE A 38 -8.57 -16.66 -0.40
CA ILE A 38 -8.57 -16.55 -1.86
C ILE A 38 -9.71 -17.41 -2.41
N ARG A 39 -10.56 -16.80 -3.25
CA ARG A 39 -11.51 -17.55 -4.06
C ARG A 39 -10.83 -17.91 -5.37
N ASN A 40 -10.66 -19.21 -5.62
CA ASN A 40 -10.24 -19.71 -6.93
C ASN A 40 -11.40 -19.52 -7.91
N HIS A 41 -11.47 -18.35 -8.54
CA HIS A 41 -12.42 -18.06 -9.62
C HIS A 41 -11.95 -18.64 -10.97
N ARG A 42 -11.34 -19.83 -10.94
CA ARG A 42 -10.96 -20.52 -12.18
C ARG A 42 -12.24 -21.13 -12.76
N ALA A 43 -12.84 -20.39 -13.69
CA ALA A 43 -13.79 -20.92 -14.66
C ALA A 43 -13.06 -21.87 -15.62
#